data_AF-A0A7X6DUF7-F1
#
_entry.id   AF-A0A7X6DUF7-F1
#
_cell.length_a   1.000
_cell.length_b   1.000
_cell.length_c   1.000
_cell.angle_alpha   90.00
_cell.angle_beta   90.00
_cell.angle_gamma   90.00
#
_symmetry.space_group_name_H-M   'P 1'
#
loop_
_entity.id
_entity.type
_entity.pdbx_description
1 polymer ?
#
loop_
_entity_poly.entity_id
_entity_poly.type
_entity_poly.pdbx_seq_one_letter_code
_entity_poly.pdbx_strand_id
1 'polypeptide(L)'
;MKAMKENIYCAHWEGPYEWDSYREHQVTEHVLYAIYGSHHLYGRDVLLYIGKTSSGIKSRMREHDRWVADEYDTMKVRFASVGIFIDWDDWNDGERYPKASPPIVNAIEALLIYAHQPAYNSQSLSSFPTARGFRILNTGRLGHLLPEVSYLYYEL
;
A
#
# COMPACT_ATOMS: atom_id res chain seq x y z
N MET A 1 -10.58 -28.62 11.70
CA MET A 1 -10.45 -27.17 11.50
C MET A 1 -11.17 -26.82 10.19
N LYS A 2 -12.14 -25.90 10.20
CA LYS A 2 -12.82 -25.51 8.95
C LYS A 2 -11.85 -24.62 8.18
N ALA A 3 -11.52 -24.94 6.93
CA ALA A 3 -10.64 -24.11 6.11
C ALA A 3 -11.26 -22.70 6.02
N MET A 4 -10.49 -21.67 6.37
CA MET A 4 -10.92 -20.29 6.22
C MET A 4 -11.00 -19.99 4.72
N LYS A 5 -12.11 -19.40 4.27
CA LYS A 5 -12.23 -18.96 2.88
C LYS A 5 -11.37 -17.71 2.70
N GLU A 6 -10.33 -17.79 1.88
CA GLU A 6 -9.51 -16.63 1.51
C GLU A 6 -10.21 -15.78 0.45
N ASN A 7 -10.09 -14.46 0.58
CA ASN A 7 -10.38 -13.49 -0.45
C ASN A 7 -9.05 -12.91 -0.92
N ILE A 8 -8.75 -13.08 -2.21
CA ILE A 8 -7.48 -12.67 -2.79
C ILE A 8 -7.69 -11.32 -3.49
N TYR A 9 -6.78 -10.38 -3.25
CA TYR A 9 -6.79 -9.04 -3.84
C TYR A 9 -5.46 -8.77 -4.53
N CYS A 10 -5.52 -8.05 -5.64
CA CYS A 10 -4.34 -7.54 -6.33
C CYS A 10 -4.18 -6.05 -6.03
N ALA A 11 -2.99 -5.65 -5.59
CA ALA A 11 -2.60 -4.25 -5.46
C ALA A 11 -1.50 -3.96 -6.50
N HIS A 12 -1.85 -3.23 -7.56
CA HIS A 12 -0.90 -2.85 -8.60
C HIS A 12 -0.25 -1.52 -8.27
N TRP A 13 1.07 -1.50 -8.11
CA TRP A 13 1.84 -0.33 -7.69
C TRP A 13 2.53 0.37 -8.86
N GLU A 14 2.30 1.67 -8.99
CA GLU A 14 2.90 2.57 -9.96
C GLU A 14 3.97 3.47 -9.29
N GLY A 15 4.98 3.91 -10.06
CA GLY A 15 6.09 4.75 -9.59
C GLY A 15 7.45 4.03 -9.59
N PRO A 16 8.43 4.44 -8.76
CA PRO A 16 8.35 5.56 -7.82
C PRO A 16 8.31 6.92 -8.54
N TYR A 17 7.55 7.85 -7.98
CA TYR A 17 7.51 9.25 -8.39
C TYR A 17 8.19 10.12 -7.35
N GLU A 18 8.99 11.09 -7.77
CA GLU A 18 9.59 12.07 -6.86
C GLU A 18 8.50 12.91 -6.20
N TRP A 19 8.70 13.29 -4.94
CA TRP A 19 7.68 14.03 -4.18
C TRP A 19 7.28 15.35 -4.85
N ASP A 20 8.21 16.01 -5.53
CA ASP A 20 7.95 17.30 -6.17
C ASP A 20 7.17 17.17 -7.49
N SER A 21 7.14 15.97 -8.10
CA SER A 21 6.52 15.73 -9.41
C SER A 21 5.41 14.66 -9.39
N TYR A 22 5.06 14.10 -8.23
CA TYR A 22 4.06 13.03 -8.14
C TYR A 22 2.69 13.43 -8.71
N ARG A 23 2.37 14.74 -8.70
CA ARG A 23 1.02 15.26 -8.99
C ARG A 23 0.54 14.90 -10.39
N GLU A 24 1.45 14.78 -11.35
CA GLU A 24 1.17 14.43 -12.74
C GLU A 24 0.77 12.97 -12.93
N HIS A 25 1.06 12.13 -11.92
CA HIS A 25 0.93 10.68 -12.00
C HIS A 25 -0.24 10.13 -11.19
N GLN A 26 -1.03 11.01 -10.55
CA GLN A 26 -2.18 10.60 -9.74
C GLN A 26 -3.39 10.31 -10.62
N VAL A 27 -4.08 9.21 -10.33
CA VAL A 27 -5.39 8.92 -10.93
C VAL A 27 -6.46 8.62 -9.88
N THR A 28 -7.71 8.63 -10.31
CA THR A 28 -8.90 8.49 -9.44
C THR A 28 -9.03 7.11 -8.81
N GLU A 29 -8.42 6.12 -9.43
CA GLU A 29 -8.41 4.70 -9.04
C GLU A 29 -7.39 4.40 -7.95
N HIS A 30 -6.43 5.29 -7.73
CA HIS A 30 -5.43 5.08 -6.69
C HIS A 30 -6.05 5.24 -5.29
N VAL A 31 -5.93 4.18 -4.50
CA VAL A 31 -6.53 4.05 -3.16
C VAL A 31 -5.49 3.80 -2.07
N LEU A 32 -4.29 3.37 -2.45
CA LEU A 32 -3.15 3.14 -1.57
C LEU A 32 -1.94 3.95 -2.03
N TYR A 33 -1.04 4.24 -1.10
CA TYR A 33 0.25 4.84 -1.39
C TYR A 33 1.31 4.36 -0.41
N ALA A 34 2.56 4.39 -0.87
CA ALA A 34 3.72 4.05 -0.07
C ALA A 34 4.81 5.12 -0.27
N ILE A 35 5.32 5.68 0.82
CA ILE A 35 6.29 6.76 0.85
C ILE A 35 7.66 6.21 1.23
N TYR A 36 8.66 6.60 0.47
CA TYR A 36 10.03 6.14 0.56
C TYR A 36 10.99 7.33 0.74
N GLY A 37 12.06 7.11 1.48
CA GLY A 37 13.07 8.13 1.75
C GLY A 37 14.25 7.57 2.51
N SER A 38 15.04 8.45 3.11
CA SER A 38 16.20 8.07 3.93
C SER A 38 15.81 7.93 5.39
N HIS A 39 16.17 6.82 6.05
CA HIS A 39 16.04 6.65 7.50
C HIS A 39 17.43 6.42 8.11
N HIS A 40 17.74 7.11 9.21
CA HIS A 40 19.07 7.07 9.82
C HIS A 40 19.51 5.66 10.28
N LEU A 41 18.58 4.76 10.61
CA LEU A 41 18.91 3.36 10.97
C LEU A 41 18.85 2.39 9.80
N TYR A 42 17.99 2.64 8.80
CA TYR A 42 17.66 1.63 7.78
C TYR A 42 18.30 1.94 6.42
N GLY A 43 18.91 3.11 6.27
CA GLY A 43 19.60 3.52 5.04
C GLY A 43 18.72 4.38 4.14
N ARG A 44 19.08 4.40 2.86
CA ARG A 44 18.43 5.25 1.84
C ARG A 44 17.37 4.48 1.06
N ASP A 45 16.39 5.21 0.54
CA ASP A 45 15.29 4.69 -0.30
C ASP A 45 14.50 3.54 0.35
N VAL A 46 14.29 3.63 1.68
CA VAL A 46 13.55 2.64 2.46
C VAL A 46 12.07 3.00 2.57
N LEU A 47 11.22 1.98 2.79
CA LEU A 47 9.80 2.17 3.03
C LEU A 47 9.56 2.83 4.40
N LEU A 48 9.06 4.06 4.39
CA LEU A 48 8.83 4.85 5.61
C LEU A 48 7.37 4.82 6.04
N TYR A 49 6.44 4.83 5.08
CA TYR A 49 5.02 4.93 5.37
C TYR A 49 4.17 4.21 4.31
N ILE A 50 3.14 3.50 4.74
CA ILE A 50 2.03 3.04 3.90
C ILE A 50 0.76 3.73 4.38
N GLY A 51 -0.07 4.18 3.45
CA GLY A 51 -1.40 4.66 3.79
C GLY A 51 -2.41 4.51 2.68
N LYS A 52 -3.65 4.90 2.98
CA LYS A 52 -4.79 4.86 2.06
C LYS A 52 -5.48 6.21 1.87
N THR A 53 -6.35 6.28 0.87
CA THR A 53 -7.28 7.40 0.70
C THR A 53 -8.64 6.92 0.18
N SER A 54 -9.72 7.54 0.66
CA SER A 54 -11.07 7.43 0.12
C SER A 54 -11.48 8.68 -0.67
N SER A 55 -10.96 9.85 -0.28
CA SER A 55 -11.33 11.17 -0.81
C SER A 55 -10.40 11.69 -1.92
N GLY A 56 -9.42 10.89 -2.34
CA GLY A 56 -8.47 11.21 -3.42
C GLY A 56 -7.06 11.47 -2.90
N ILE A 57 -6.06 11.12 -3.71
CA ILE A 57 -4.64 11.13 -3.28
C ILE A 57 -4.15 12.57 -3.05
N LYS A 58 -4.57 13.53 -3.86
CA LYS A 58 -4.12 14.93 -3.73
C LYS A 58 -4.34 15.52 -2.33
N SER A 59 -5.51 15.29 -1.73
CA SER A 59 -5.78 15.78 -0.38
C SER A 59 -4.90 15.07 0.64
N ARG A 60 -4.76 13.75 0.50
CA ARG A 60 -3.99 12.95 1.44
C ARG A 60 -2.50 13.25 1.40
N MET A 61 -1.91 13.47 0.23
CA MET A 61 -0.48 13.83 0.12
C MET A 61 -0.17 15.17 0.81
N ARG A 62 -1.08 16.14 0.75
CA ARG A 62 -0.90 17.42 1.45
C ARG A 62 -0.80 17.28 2.97
N GLU A 63 -1.45 16.27 3.55
CA GLU A 63 -1.33 15.98 4.99
C GLU A 63 0.09 15.53 5.35
N HIS A 64 0.87 15.06 4.37
CA HIS A 64 2.27 14.64 4.55
C HIS A 64 3.30 15.72 4.20
N ASP A 65 2.92 16.81 3.52
CA ASP A 65 3.84 17.86 3.04
C ASP A 65 4.77 18.39 4.17
N ARG A 66 4.24 18.53 5.40
CA ARG A 66 5.00 19.08 6.52
C ARG A 66 6.21 18.20 6.90
N TRP A 67 5.99 16.93 7.19
CA TRP A 67 7.09 16.06 7.64
C TRP A 67 8.01 15.65 6.49
N VAL A 68 7.48 15.59 5.26
CA VAL A 68 8.31 15.40 4.06
C VAL A 68 9.28 16.55 3.88
N ALA A 69 8.85 17.80 4.12
CA ALA A 69 9.72 18.96 4.04
C ALA A 69 10.81 19.00 5.14
N ASP A 70 10.62 18.24 6.23
CA ASP A 70 11.60 18.11 7.32
C ASP A 70 12.65 17.02 7.02
N GLU A 71 12.47 16.21 5.97
CA GLU A 71 13.45 15.20 5.55
C GLU A 71 14.64 15.82 4.81
N TYR A 72 15.84 15.28 5.05
CA TYR A 72 17.08 15.80 4.49
C TYR A 72 17.29 15.46 3.01
N ASP A 73 16.73 14.34 2.55
CA ASP A 73 16.90 13.80 1.21
C ASP A 73 15.56 13.78 0.45
N THR A 74 15.65 13.69 -0.87
CA THR A 74 14.47 13.58 -1.74
C THR A 74 13.62 12.36 -1.38
N MET A 75 12.32 12.59 -1.27
CA MET A 75 11.33 11.55 -1.00
C MET A 75 10.64 11.08 -2.27
N LYS A 76 10.20 9.83 -2.26
CA LYS A 76 9.47 9.21 -3.36
C LYS A 76 8.15 8.63 -2.89
N VAL A 77 7.19 8.56 -3.80
CA VAL A 77 5.89 7.95 -3.54
C VAL A 77 5.53 6.96 -4.63
N ARG A 78 4.89 5.87 -4.22
CA ARG A 78 4.23 4.90 -5.10
C ARG A 78 2.74 4.96 -4.83
N PHE A 79 1.94 4.76 -5.87
CA PHE A 79 0.48 4.72 -5.78
C PHE A 79 -0.04 3.37 -6.22
N ALA A 80 -1.12 2.89 -5.61
CA ALA A 80 -1.72 1.63 -6.02
C ALA A 80 -3.23 1.69 -6.17
N SER A 81 -3.69 1.01 -7.21
CA SER A 81 -5.09 0.60 -7.39
C SER A 81 -5.27 -0.82 -6.86
N VAL A 82 -6.49 -1.17 -6.46
CA VAL A 82 -6.79 -2.45 -5.83
C VAL A 82 -7.96 -3.12 -6.54
N GLY A 83 -7.79 -4.38 -6.91
CA GLY A 83 -8.80 -5.22 -7.52
C GLY A 83 -8.99 -6.54 -6.76
N ILE A 84 -10.07 -7.23 -7.08
CA ILE A 84 -10.30 -8.61 -6.63
C ILE A 84 -9.57 -9.53 -7.60
N PHE A 85 -8.81 -10.49 -7.07
CA PHE A 85 -8.22 -11.56 -7.86
C PHE A 85 -9.21 -12.72 -7.92
N ILE A 86 -9.58 -13.14 -9.13
CA ILE A 86 -10.49 -14.27 -9.37
C ILE A 86 -9.66 -15.51 -9.62
N ASP A 87 -8.91 -15.52 -10.70
CA ASP A 87 -7.91 -16.52 -11.05
C ASP A 87 -6.88 -15.92 -12.02
N TRP A 88 -5.91 -16.74 -12.44
CA TRP A 88 -4.84 -16.34 -13.36
C TRP A 88 -5.29 -16.22 -14.81
N ASP A 89 -6.35 -16.91 -15.22
CA ASP A 89 -6.85 -16.87 -16.59
C ASP A 89 -7.64 -15.58 -16.84
N ASP A 90 -8.36 -15.10 -15.82
CA ASP A 90 -9.07 -13.82 -15.77
C ASP A 90 -8.19 -12.66 -15.30
N TRP A 91 -6.92 -12.91 -14.98
CA TRP A 91 -5.98 -11.87 -14.58
C TRP A 91 -5.56 -11.05 -15.79
N ASN A 92 -6.37 -10.05 -16.11
CA ASN A 92 -5.97 -8.97 -16.98
C ASN A 92 -4.84 -8.24 -16.27
N ASP A 93 -3.60 -8.33 -16.79
CA ASP A 93 -2.29 -7.75 -16.39
C ASP A 93 -2.34 -6.52 -15.46
N GLY A 94 -3.39 -5.71 -15.59
CA GLY A 94 -3.99 -5.13 -14.38
C GLY A 94 -3.23 -3.94 -13.90
N GLU A 95 -2.84 -3.10 -14.86
CA GLU A 95 -2.21 -1.81 -14.57
C GLU A 95 -3.11 -0.95 -13.67
N ARG A 96 -4.44 -0.98 -13.88
CA ARG A 96 -5.41 -0.19 -13.10
C ARG A 96 -6.73 -0.91 -12.85
N TYR A 97 -7.06 -1.07 -11.57
CA TYR A 97 -8.35 -1.61 -11.13
C TYR A 97 -9.37 -0.50 -10.86
N PRO A 98 -10.68 -0.76 -11.01
CA PRO A 98 -11.72 0.12 -10.50
C PRO A 98 -11.51 0.38 -9.00
N LYS A 99 -11.96 1.55 -8.54
CA LYS A 99 -11.78 1.97 -7.15
C LYS A 99 -12.43 0.97 -6.17
N ALA A 100 -11.59 0.29 -5.38
CA ALA A 100 -12.03 -0.64 -4.36
C ALA A 100 -12.84 0.05 -3.24
N SER A 101 -13.69 -0.71 -2.56
CA SER A 101 -14.51 -0.19 -1.47
C SER A 101 -13.66 0.15 -0.24
N PRO A 102 -14.04 1.18 0.57
CA PRO A 102 -13.26 1.57 1.74
C PRO A 102 -12.98 0.43 2.75
N PRO A 103 -13.90 -0.48 3.07
CA PRO A 103 -13.61 -1.60 3.96
C PRO A 103 -12.49 -2.52 3.45
N ILE A 104 -12.44 -2.79 2.14
CA ILE A 104 -11.39 -3.61 1.52
C ILE A 104 -10.04 -2.89 1.60
N VAL A 105 -10.02 -1.62 1.22
CA VAL A 105 -8.80 -0.79 1.26
C VAL A 105 -8.27 -0.67 2.70
N ASN A 106 -9.16 -0.54 3.69
CA ASN A 106 -8.79 -0.50 5.11
C ASN A 106 -8.11 -1.78 5.57
N ALA A 107 -8.66 -2.93 5.22
CA ALA A 107 -8.10 -4.24 5.58
C ALA A 107 -6.74 -4.48 4.90
N ILE A 108 -6.63 -4.11 3.62
CA ILE A 108 -5.38 -4.24 2.86
C ILE A 108 -4.28 -3.36 3.45
N GLU A 109 -4.56 -2.08 3.72
CA GLU A 109 -3.62 -1.17 4.36
C GLU A 109 -3.14 -1.73 5.71
N ALA A 110 -4.07 -2.20 6.55
CA ALA A 110 -3.74 -2.74 7.86
C ALA A 110 -2.81 -3.97 7.77
N LEU A 111 -3.08 -4.88 6.83
CA LEU A 111 -2.26 -6.08 6.60
C LEU A 111 -0.87 -5.70 6.05
N LEU A 112 -0.80 -4.76 5.10
CA LEU A 112 0.48 -4.29 4.57
C LEU A 112 1.31 -3.60 5.66
N ILE A 113 0.72 -2.74 6.48
CA ILE A 113 1.46 -2.08 7.58
C ILE A 113 1.94 -3.13 8.59
N TYR A 114 1.11 -4.11 8.94
CA TYR A 114 1.50 -5.17 9.87
C TYR A 114 2.67 -6.00 9.34
N ALA A 115 2.64 -6.35 8.06
CA ALA A 115 3.66 -7.17 7.41
C ALA A 115 5.01 -6.44 7.25
N HIS A 116 4.98 -5.13 6.95
CA HIS A 116 6.20 -4.37 6.61
C HIS A 116 6.74 -3.51 7.75
N GLN A 117 5.90 -3.20 8.74
CA GLN A 117 6.21 -2.35 9.90
C GLN A 117 7.02 -1.09 9.55
N PRO A 118 6.54 -0.22 8.63
CA PRO A 118 7.30 0.95 8.20
C PRO A 118 7.57 1.90 9.38
N ALA A 119 8.74 2.55 9.35
CA ALA A 119 9.25 3.33 10.48
C ALA A 119 8.29 4.42 10.99
N TYR A 120 7.53 5.05 10.09
CA TYR A 120 6.65 6.18 10.43
C TYR A 120 5.18 5.78 10.55
N ASN A 121 4.84 4.50 10.40
CA ASN A 121 3.50 4.00 10.74
C ASN A 121 3.38 3.78 12.26
N SER A 122 3.12 4.86 13.00
CA SER A 122 3.08 4.84 14.47
C SER A 122 1.80 4.24 15.08
N GLN A 123 0.74 4.01 14.29
CA GLN A 123 -0.54 3.48 14.78
C GLN A 123 -1.28 2.67 13.71
N SER A 124 -1.01 1.36 13.57
CA SER A 124 -1.91 0.50 12.76
C SER A 124 -1.93 -0.99 13.14
N LEU A 125 -1.14 -1.45 14.11
CA LEU A 125 -1.14 -2.87 14.50
C LEU A 125 -2.50 -3.34 15.04
N SER A 126 -3.28 -2.46 15.67
CA SER A 126 -4.60 -2.80 16.23
C SER A 126 -5.67 -3.12 15.18
N SER A 127 -5.49 -2.68 13.94
CA SER A 127 -6.45 -2.91 12.85
C SER A 127 -6.20 -4.19 12.08
N PHE A 128 -5.10 -4.91 12.35
CA PHE A 128 -4.74 -6.18 11.70
C PHE A 128 -5.88 -7.22 11.66
N PRO A 129 -6.68 -7.43 12.73
CA PRO A 129 -7.78 -8.41 12.71
C PRO A 129 -8.84 -8.17 11.64
N THR A 130 -8.96 -6.94 11.12
CA THR A 130 -9.92 -6.62 10.04
C THR A 130 -9.57 -7.28 8.71
N ALA A 131 -8.32 -7.72 8.55
CA ALA A 131 -7.82 -8.41 7.36
C ALA A 131 -7.94 -9.95 7.44
N ARG A 132 -8.68 -10.49 8.42
CA ARG A 132 -8.87 -11.94 8.56
C ARG A 132 -9.41 -12.54 7.26
N GLY A 133 -8.67 -13.50 6.69
CA GLY A 133 -9.00 -14.16 5.43
C GLY A 133 -8.61 -13.37 4.18
N PHE A 134 -7.78 -12.32 4.29
CA PHE A 134 -7.24 -11.61 3.14
C PHE A 134 -5.88 -12.16 2.74
N ARG A 135 -5.67 -12.27 1.42
CA ARG A 135 -4.38 -12.44 0.78
C ARG A 135 -4.19 -11.35 -0.26
N ILE A 136 -3.04 -10.72 -0.28
CA ILE A 136 -2.70 -9.61 -1.17
C ILE A 136 -1.58 -10.06 -2.07
N LEU A 137 -1.79 -9.92 -3.38
CA LEU A 137 -0.78 -10.05 -4.41
C LEU A 137 -0.37 -8.64 -4.83
N ASN A 138 0.84 -8.21 -4.46
CA ASN A 138 1.38 -6.94 -4.86
C ASN A 138 2.09 -7.09 -6.21
N THR A 139 1.72 -6.27 -7.20
CA THR A 139 2.27 -6.31 -8.56
C THR A 139 2.81 -4.93 -8.99
N GLY A 140 3.50 -4.88 -10.12
CA GLY A 140 4.10 -3.64 -10.62
C GLY A 140 5.40 -3.25 -9.90
N ARG A 141 5.49 -2.01 -9.43
CA ARG A 141 6.72 -1.37 -8.93
C ARG A 141 6.82 -1.40 -7.41
N LEU A 142 7.19 -2.56 -6.85
CA LEU A 142 7.03 -2.86 -5.43
C LEU A 142 7.96 -2.10 -4.47
N GLY A 143 9.18 -1.77 -4.88
CA GLY A 143 10.19 -1.25 -3.95
C GLY A 143 10.51 -2.29 -2.86
N HIS A 144 10.23 -1.95 -1.61
CA HIS A 144 10.41 -2.83 -0.45
C HIS A 144 9.15 -3.60 -0.04
N LEU A 145 8.06 -3.50 -0.82
CA LEU A 145 6.86 -4.29 -0.57
C LEU A 145 7.06 -5.76 -0.95
N LEU A 146 6.62 -6.67 -0.08
CA LEU A 146 6.58 -8.09 -0.35
C LEU A 146 5.62 -8.39 -1.51
N PRO A 147 6.01 -9.25 -2.48
CA PRO A 147 5.14 -9.61 -3.60
C PRO A 147 3.82 -10.28 -3.16
N GLU A 148 3.83 -10.95 -2.01
CA GLU A 148 2.65 -11.60 -1.46
C GLU A 148 2.59 -11.41 0.06
N VAL A 149 1.40 -11.09 0.57
CA VAL A 149 1.12 -10.99 2.00
C VAL A 149 -0.22 -11.68 2.28
N SER A 150 -0.22 -12.68 3.16
CA SER A 150 -1.46 -13.30 3.65
C SER A 150 -1.62 -13.07 5.15
N TYR A 151 -2.86 -12.81 5.58
CA TYR A 151 -3.21 -12.78 7.00
C TYR A 151 -2.79 -14.08 7.71
N LEU A 152 -2.91 -15.22 7.03
CA LEU A 152 -2.59 -16.54 7.59
C LEU A 152 -1.12 -16.71 7.96
N TYR A 153 -0.20 -15.89 7.42
CA TYR A 153 1.22 -15.94 7.82
C TYR A 153 1.46 -15.48 9.26
N TYR A 154 0.48 -14.83 9.88
CA TYR A 154 0.59 -14.24 11.21
C TYR A 154 -0.50 -14.75 12.17
N GLU A 155 -1.33 -15.71 11.74
CA GLU A 155 -2.29 -16.38 12.63
C GLU A 155 -1.54 -17.45 13.43
N LEU A 156 -1.30 -17.17 14.72
CA LEU A 156 -0.72 -18.10 15.70
C LEU A 156 -1.79 -18.95 16.38
#